data_AF-X6LCU0-F1
#
_entry.id   AF-X6LCU0-F1
#
_cell.length_a   1.000
_cell.length_b   1.000
_cell.length_c   1.000
_cell.angle_alpha   90.00
_cell.angle_beta   90.00
_cell.angle_gamma   90.00
#
_symmetry.space_group_name_H-M   'P 1'
#
loop_
_entity.id
_entity.type
_entity.pdbx_description
1 polymer ?
#
loop_
_entity_poly.entity_id
_entity_poly.type
_entity_poly.pdbx_seq_one_letter_code
_entity_poly.pdbx_strand_id
1 'polypeptide(L)'
;DDVNEFLTALAFNHKLHKNKKQYDALIIIISGHGNEGDVLVTSDGEYLPIDEIKSFFDCNRMGSLKDCPKIFIIDICRGSNVPQIASGTQTKGKQGKEQNNIHNDNGFLMIWSTTKGYQVGDLPLFSESMKNTI
;
A
#
# COMPACT_ATOMS: atom_id res chain seq x y z
N ASP A 1 -5.45 3.30 17.71
CA ASP A 1 -4.45 3.57 16.66
C ASP A 1 -5.08 4.54 15.68
N ASP A 2 -4.43 5.68 15.49
CA ASP A 2 -4.93 6.86 14.76
C ASP A 2 -5.23 6.54 13.29
N VAL A 3 -4.47 5.62 12.67
CA VAL A 3 -4.71 5.23 11.26
C VAL A 3 -6.00 4.43 11.15
N ASN A 4 -6.23 3.50 12.06
CA ASN A 4 -7.45 2.68 12.07
C ASN A 4 -8.70 3.53 12.35
N GLU A 5 -8.58 4.53 13.24
CA GLU A 5 -9.64 5.51 13.48
C GLU A 5 -9.93 6.34 12.23
N PHE A 6 -8.88 6.85 11.57
CA PHE A 6 -9.00 7.60 10.32
C PHE A 6 -9.68 6.77 9.21
N LEU A 7 -9.26 5.52 8.98
CA LEU A 7 -9.85 4.64 7.98
C LEU A 7 -11.32 4.35 8.26
N THR A 8 -11.67 4.13 9.53
CA THR A 8 -13.06 3.92 9.96
C THR A 8 -13.91 5.16 9.72
N ALA A 9 -13.42 6.34 10.11
CA ALA A 9 -14.09 7.61 9.88
C ALA A 9 -14.27 7.89 8.38
N LEU A 10 -13.25 7.63 7.56
CA LEU A 10 -13.29 7.78 6.10
C LEU A 10 -14.38 6.88 5.49
N ALA A 11 -14.39 5.58 5.84
CA ALA A 11 -15.39 4.64 5.36
C ALA A 11 -16.82 5.07 5.72
N PHE A 12 -17.03 5.57 6.94
CA PHE A 12 -18.31 6.08 7.41
C PHE A 12 -18.73 7.37 6.68
N ASN A 13 -17.88 8.38 6.69
CA ASN A 13 -18.16 9.71 6.13
C ASN A 13 -18.44 9.67 4.62
N HIS A 14 -17.71 8.80 3.91
CA HIS A 14 -17.91 8.59 2.48
C HIS A 14 -18.96 7.53 2.14
N LYS A 15 -19.56 6.88 3.14
CA LYS A 15 -20.58 5.84 3.01
C LYS A 15 -20.10 4.66 2.15
N LEU A 16 -18.82 4.31 2.28
CA LEU A 16 -18.16 3.31 1.44
C LEU A 16 -18.84 1.94 1.56
N HIS A 17 -19.22 1.51 2.78
CA HIS A 17 -19.89 0.21 3.03
C HIS A 17 -21.18 -0.01 2.24
N LYS A 18 -21.84 1.06 1.77
CA LYS A 18 -23.05 0.96 0.94
C LYS A 18 -22.82 1.44 -0.49
N ASN A 19 -21.64 2.01 -0.76
CA ASN A 19 -21.30 2.71 -2.00
C ASN A 19 -22.46 3.56 -2.56
N LYS A 20 -23.16 4.31 -1.68
CA LYS A 20 -24.37 5.07 -2.07
C LYS A 20 -24.10 6.14 -3.14
N LYS A 21 -22.83 6.55 -3.24
CA LYS A 21 -22.36 7.55 -4.20
C LYS A 21 -21.90 6.93 -5.53
N GLN A 22 -22.03 5.61 -5.69
CA GLN A 22 -21.69 4.88 -6.92
C GLN A 22 -20.24 5.16 -7.36
N TYR A 23 -19.30 5.02 -6.43
CA TYR A 23 -17.89 5.06 -6.74
C TYR A 23 -17.53 3.88 -7.64
N ASP A 24 -16.79 4.18 -8.72
CA ASP A 24 -16.31 3.17 -9.68
C ASP A 24 -14.93 2.62 -9.30
N ALA A 25 -14.16 3.34 -8.49
CA ALA A 25 -12.81 2.97 -8.09
C ALA A 25 -12.45 3.54 -6.72
N LEU A 26 -11.43 2.94 -6.09
CA LEU A 26 -10.78 3.46 -4.88
C LEU A 26 -9.28 3.60 -5.15
N ILE A 27 -8.72 4.78 -4.90
CA ILE A 27 -7.28 5.02 -4.96
C ILE A 27 -6.82 5.42 -3.57
N ILE A 28 -5.81 4.72 -3.04
CA ILE A 28 -5.18 5.00 -1.75
C ILE A 28 -3.70 5.25 -2.00
N ILE A 29 -3.23 6.40 -1.52
CA ILE A 29 -1.82 6.78 -1.57
C ILE A 29 -1.30 6.78 -0.15
N ILE A 30 -0.26 5.99 0.11
CA ILE A 30 0.42 5.89 1.40
C ILE A 30 1.84 6.39 1.18
N SER A 31 2.22 7.45 1.89
CA SER A 31 3.56 8.01 1.83
C SER A 31 4.05 8.30 3.24
N GLY A 32 5.27 7.91 3.54
CA GLY A 32 5.85 8.08 4.88
C GLY A 32 7.05 7.17 5.11
N HIS A 33 7.38 6.97 6.39
CA HIS A 33 8.44 6.05 6.76
C HIS A 33 7.94 4.61 6.70
N GLY A 34 8.80 3.72 6.24
CA GLY A 34 8.55 2.28 6.30
C GLY A 34 9.75 1.55 6.86
N ASN A 35 9.57 0.26 7.13
CA ASN A 35 10.62 -0.60 7.64
C ASN A 35 10.59 -1.97 6.93
N GLU A 36 11.47 -2.88 7.33
CA GLU A 36 11.40 -4.28 6.91
C GLU A 36 10.01 -4.86 7.18
N GLY A 37 9.52 -5.70 6.26
CA GLY A 37 8.24 -6.40 6.44
C GLY A 37 7.01 -5.68 5.90
N ASP A 38 7.16 -4.71 4.98
CA ASP A 38 6.03 -4.02 4.32
C ASP A 38 5.13 -3.29 5.34
N VAL A 39 5.75 -2.50 6.21
CA VAL A 39 5.06 -1.76 7.28
C VAL A 39 5.19 -0.24 7.09
N LEU A 40 4.12 0.48 7.40
CA LEU A 40 4.12 1.93 7.61
C LEU A 40 4.51 2.21 9.06
N VAL A 41 5.45 3.14 9.28
CA VAL A 41 5.78 3.64 10.62
C VAL A 41 4.89 4.85 10.90
N THR A 42 4.07 4.75 11.93
CA THR A 42 3.12 5.80 12.35
C THR A 42 3.83 6.87 13.20
N SER A 43 3.16 8.00 13.44
CA SER A 43 3.75 9.15 14.17
C SER A 43 4.04 8.87 15.64
N ASP A 44 3.39 7.87 16.22
CA ASP A 44 3.65 7.34 17.55
C ASP A 44 4.78 6.29 17.57
N GLY A 45 5.37 5.97 16.41
CA GLY A 45 6.49 5.04 16.26
C GLY A 45 6.08 3.57 16.13
N GLU A 46 4.78 3.28 16.09
CA GLU A 46 4.25 1.93 15.88
C GLU A 46 4.40 1.48 14.41
N TYR A 47 4.28 0.17 14.20
CA TYR A 47 4.41 -0.46 12.87
C TYR A 47 3.06 -1.00 12.43
N LEU A 48 2.51 -0.42 11.36
CA LEU A 48 1.25 -0.85 10.78
C LEU A 48 1.51 -1.61 9.46
N PRO A 49 1.19 -2.92 9.38
CA PRO A 49 1.35 -3.67 8.14
C PRO A 49 0.47 -3.10 7.03
N ILE A 50 1.05 -2.96 5.82
CA ILE A 50 0.28 -2.49 4.66
C ILE A 50 -0.87 -3.44 4.32
N ASP A 51 -0.70 -4.75 4.55
CA ASP A 51 -1.77 -5.73 4.40
C ASP A 51 -2.94 -5.50 5.36
N GLU A 52 -2.69 -4.95 6.55
CA GLU A 52 -3.75 -4.57 7.48
C GLU A 52 -4.59 -3.43 6.89
N ILE A 53 -3.95 -2.38 6.38
CA ILE A 53 -4.62 -1.26 5.69
C ILE A 53 -5.40 -1.75 4.47
N LYS A 54 -4.81 -2.64 3.67
CA LYS A 54 -5.46 -3.27 2.51
C LYS A 54 -6.72 -4.05 2.92
N SER A 55 -6.66 -4.80 4.03
CA SER A 55 -7.76 -5.63 4.51
C SER A 55 -9.03 -4.82 4.81
N PHE A 56 -8.91 -3.55 5.22
CA PHE A 56 -10.06 -2.66 5.44
C PHE A 56 -10.97 -2.52 4.21
N PHE A 57 -10.41 -2.67 3.01
CA PHE A 57 -11.11 -2.48 1.75
C PHE A 57 -11.36 -3.77 0.98
N ASP A 58 -11.07 -4.92 1.59
CA ASP A 58 -11.32 -6.23 1.00
C ASP A 58 -12.82 -6.46 0.76
N CYS A 59 -13.15 -7.47 -0.05
CA CYS A 59 -14.54 -7.74 -0.41
C CYS A 59 -15.39 -8.26 0.77
N ASN A 60 -14.78 -8.71 1.87
CA ASN A 60 -15.47 -9.20 3.05
C ASN A 60 -15.91 -8.04 3.96
N ARG A 61 -15.02 -7.05 4.16
CA ARG A 61 -15.25 -5.85 4.97
C ARG A 61 -15.95 -4.73 4.18
N MET A 62 -15.66 -4.65 2.87
CA MET A 62 -16.13 -3.58 1.97
C MET A 62 -16.76 -4.15 0.69
N GLY A 63 -17.72 -5.08 0.85
CA GLY A 63 -18.37 -5.79 -0.26
C GLY A 63 -19.09 -4.88 -1.28
N SER A 64 -19.44 -3.66 -0.89
CA SER A 64 -19.98 -2.62 -1.78
C SER A 64 -19.00 -2.12 -2.85
N LEU A 65 -17.70 -2.37 -2.67
CA LEU A 65 -16.64 -2.05 -3.61
C LEU A 65 -16.02 -3.32 -4.23
N LYS A 66 -16.67 -4.48 -4.13
CA LYS A 66 -16.08 -5.77 -4.55
C LYS A 66 -15.70 -5.81 -6.04
N ASP A 67 -16.49 -5.14 -6.87
CA ASP A 67 -16.33 -5.11 -8.34
C ASP A 67 -15.61 -3.83 -8.81
N CYS A 68 -15.17 -2.99 -7.87
CA CYS A 68 -14.45 -1.75 -8.16
C CYS A 68 -12.94 -1.98 -8.02
N PRO A 69 -12.11 -1.50 -8.96
CA PRO A 69 -10.66 -1.49 -8.79
C PRO A 69 -10.23 -0.69 -7.56
N LYS A 70 -9.27 -1.24 -6.82
CA LYS A 70 -8.64 -0.68 -5.61
C LYS A 70 -7.15 -0.52 -5.88
N ILE A 71 -6.72 0.70 -6.14
CA ILE A 71 -5.34 1.02 -6.51
C ILE A 71 -4.63 1.57 -5.28
N PHE A 72 -3.57 0.89 -4.87
CA PHE A 72 -2.70 1.31 -3.78
C PHE A 72 -1.39 1.78 -4.37
N ILE A 73 -1.03 3.01 -4.03
CA ILE A 73 0.25 3.62 -4.37
C ILE A 73 1.01 3.78 -3.05
N ILE A 74 2.12 3.07 -2.91
CA ILE A 74 2.82 2.95 -1.63
C ILE A 74 4.24 3.45 -1.80
N ASP A 75 4.50 4.58 -1.16
CA ASP A 75 5.79 5.27 -1.14
C ASP A 75 6.40 5.25 0.25
N ILE A 76 6.98 4.10 0.61
CA ILE A 76 7.63 3.85 1.90
C ILE A 76 8.89 2.99 1.69
N CYS A 77 9.83 3.07 2.64
CA CYS A 77 10.98 2.16 2.70
C CYS A 77 10.55 0.73 3.03
N ARG A 78 11.26 -0.28 2.50
CA ARG A 78 10.97 -1.71 2.77
C ARG A 78 12.19 -2.45 3.32
N GLY A 79 13.12 -1.72 3.92
CA GLY A 79 14.38 -2.20 4.46
C GLY A 79 15.46 -1.12 4.40
N SER A 80 16.67 -1.48 4.84
CA SER A 80 17.78 -0.56 5.03
C SER A 80 18.86 -0.65 3.95
N ASN A 81 18.70 -1.50 2.92
CA ASN A 81 19.71 -1.58 1.86
C ASN A 81 19.64 -0.35 0.96
N VAL A 82 20.78 0.33 0.79
CA VAL A 82 20.93 1.41 -0.19
C VAL A 82 21.04 0.79 -1.59
N PRO A 83 20.25 1.22 -2.59
CA PRO A 83 20.37 0.72 -3.94
C PRO A 83 21.78 1.00 -4.50
N GLN A 84 22.58 -0.04 -4.74
CA GLN A 84 23.75 0.10 -5.60
C GLN A 84 23.26 0.24 -7.04
N ILE A 85 23.60 1.36 -7.70
CA ILE A 85 23.47 1.49 -9.16
C ILE A 85 24.53 0.57 -9.78
N ALA A 86 24.24 -0.73 -9.82
CA ALA A 86 25.08 -1.73 -10.46
C ALA A 86 24.50 -2.03 -11.83
N SER A 87 25.26 -1.66 -12.86
CA SER A 87 25.05 -2.03 -14.25
C SER A 87 24.79 -3.53 -14.41
N GLY A 88 23.58 -3.87 -14.83
CA GLY A 88 23.22 -5.09 -15.55
C GLY A 88 23.44 -6.43 -14.85
N THR A 89 22.37 -7.01 -14.29
CA THR A 89 21.79 -8.30 -14.75
C THR A 89 20.57 -8.65 -13.91
N GLN A 90 19.46 -8.98 -14.58
CA GLN A 90 18.24 -9.49 -13.95
C GLN A 90 18.52 -10.82 -13.26
N THR A 91 17.91 -11.05 -12.09
CA THR A 91 17.62 -12.40 -11.60
C THR A 91 16.13 -12.51 -11.28
N LYS A 92 15.46 -13.46 -11.95
CA LYS A 92 14.07 -13.84 -11.68
C LYS A 92 13.96 -14.46 -10.27
N GLY A 93 12.86 -14.13 -9.61
CA GLY A 93 12.30 -14.62 -8.34
C GLY A 93 13.13 -15.59 -7.49
N LYS A 94 13.38 -15.20 -6.22
CA LYS A 94 13.61 -16.15 -5.12
C LYS A 94 12.32 -16.28 -4.32
N GLN A 95 11.82 -17.51 -4.17
CA GLN A 95 10.70 -17.85 -3.29
C GLN A 95 11.05 -17.46 -1.84
N GLY A 96 10.52 -16.32 -1.39
CA GLY A 96 10.28 -16.09 0.03
C GLY A 96 9.12 -16.97 0.47
N LYS A 97 9.22 -17.55 1.67
CA LYS A 97 8.21 -18.45 2.25
C LYS A 97 6.80 -17.86 2.03
N GLU A 98 5.98 -18.57 1.26
CA GLU A 98 4.56 -18.28 1.12
C GLU A 98 3.95 -18.31 2.53
N GLN A 99 3.57 -17.13 3.04
CA GLN A 99 2.61 -17.07 4.11
C GLN A 99 1.27 -17.46 3.49
N ASN A 100 0.71 -18.58 3.96
CA ASN A 100 -0.61 -19.08 3.58
C ASN A 100 -1.70 -18.14 4.09
N ASN A 101 -1.78 -16.94 3.52
CA ASN A 101 -2.95 -16.09 3.64
C ASN A 101 -3.77 -16.35 2.39
N ILE A 102 -4.98 -16.88 2.57
CA ILE A 102 -5.99 -16.94 1.50
C ILE A 102 -6.33 -15.50 1.18
N HIS A 103 -5.55 -14.92 0.29
CA HIS A 103 -5.63 -13.54 -0.10
C HIS A 103 -6.79 -13.40 -1.08
N ASN A 104 -7.88 -12.79 -0.63
CA ASN A 104 -8.95 -12.34 -1.52
C ASN A 104 -8.50 -11.06 -2.24
N ASP A 105 -7.42 -11.18 -3.01
CA ASP A 105 -6.73 -10.08 -3.69
C ASP A 105 -7.46 -9.62 -4.97
N ASN A 106 -8.68 -10.09 -5.17
CA ASN A 106 -9.47 -9.73 -6.32
C ASN A 106 -9.76 -8.22 -6.31
N GLY A 107 -9.40 -7.54 -7.39
CA GLY A 107 -9.63 -6.11 -7.56
C GLY A 107 -8.56 -5.17 -6.98
N PHE A 108 -7.46 -5.67 -6.42
CA PHE A 108 -6.36 -4.82 -5.94
C PHE A 108 -5.22 -4.69 -6.95
N LEU A 109 -4.75 -3.46 -7.16
CA LEU A 109 -3.50 -3.13 -7.85
C LEU A 109 -2.58 -2.41 -6.87
N MET A 110 -1.38 -2.93 -6.62
CA MET A 110 -0.40 -2.31 -5.71
C MET A 110 0.84 -1.85 -6.48
N ILE A 111 1.14 -0.56 -6.41
CA ILE A 111 2.32 0.08 -7.01
C ILE A 111 3.23 0.52 -5.87
N TRP A 112 4.42 -0.07 -5.80
CA TRP A 112 5.40 0.23 -4.76
C TRP A 112 6.51 1.11 -5.33
N SER A 113 6.92 2.15 -4.60
CA SER A 113 8.08 2.97 -4.96
C SER A 113 9.42 2.25 -4.71
N THR A 114 9.40 1.16 -3.92
CA THR A 114 10.58 0.39 -3.54
C THR A 114 10.44 -1.11 -3.78
N THR A 115 11.59 -1.73 -4.04
CA THR A 115 11.74 -3.18 -3.98
C THR A 115 11.93 -3.61 -2.53
N LYS A 116 11.37 -4.78 -2.13
CA LYS A 116 11.55 -5.36 -0.79
C LYS A 116 13.03 -5.38 -0.40
N GLY A 117 13.33 -4.95 0.83
CA GLY A 117 14.69 -4.90 1.38
C GLY A 117 15.44 -3.60 1.10
N TYR A 118 14.92 -2.67 0.30
CA TYR A 118 15.63 -1.43 -0.08
C TYR A 118 14.98 -0.17 0.53
N GLN A 119 15.81 0.87 0.71
CA GLN A 119 15.40 2.18 1.19
C GLN A 119 14.90 3.09 0.04
N VAL A 120 13.99 4.02 0.34
CA VAL A 120 13.66 5.18 -0.51
C VAL A 120 14.68 6.29 -0.23
N GLY A 121 15.30 6.87 -1.25
CA GLY A 121 16.11 8.08 -1.08
C GLY A 121 15.22 9.33 -0.90
N ASP A 122 15.71 10.37 -0.22
CA ASP A 122 14.96 11.60 0.13
C ASP A 122 14.42 12.43 -1.07
N LEU A 123 14.64 11.96 -2.30
CA LEU A 123 13.97 12.39 -3.53
C LEU A 123 13.26 11.18 -4.16
N PRO A 124 12.15 10.69 -3.58
CA PRO A 124 11.47 9.53 -4.12
C PRO A 124 11.07 9.76 -5.57
N LEU A 125 11.27 8.73 -6.40
CA LEU A 125 10.79 8.68 -7.78
C LEU A 125 9.33 9.14 -7.90
N PHE A 126 8.53 8.88 -6.86
CA PHE A 126 7.14 9.29 -6.75
C PHE A 126 6.93 10.78 -6.48
N SER A 127 7.60 11.38 -5.50
CA SER A 127 7.40 12.80 -5.17
C SER A 127 7.82 13.75 -6.30
N GLU A 128 8.80 13.34 -7.12
CA GLU A 128 9.24 14.15 -8.27
C GLU A 128 8.49 13.79 -9.56
N SER A 129 8.33 12.49 -9.88
CA SER A 129 7.76 12.08 -11.18
C SER A 129 6.23 12.04 -11.18
N MET A 130 5.58 11.73 -10.06
CA MET A 130 4.10 11.66 -10.01
C MET A 130 3.43 12.99 -9.67
N LYS A 131 4.16 13.97 -9.13
CA LYS A 131 3.62 15.30 -8.80
C LYS A 131 2.94 16.00 -9.98
N ASN A 132 3.40 15.74 -11.21
CA ASN A 132 2.85 16.34 -12.42
C ASN A 132 1.93 15.39 -13.22
N THR A 133 1.68 14.18 -12.70
CA THR A 133 0.96 13.12 -13.42
C THR A 133 -0.44 12.86 -12.82
N ILE A 134 -0.61 13.05 -11.51
CA ILE A 134 -1.89 12.93 -10.79
C ILE A 134 -2.45 14.34 -10.53
#